data_AF-A0A7S3KJP9-F1
#
_entry.id   AF-A0A7S3KJP9-F1
#
_cell.length_a   1.000
_cell.length_b   1.000
_cell.length_c   1.000
_cell.angle_alpha   90.00
_cell.angle_beta   90.00
_cell.angle_gamma   90.00
#
_symmetry.space_group_name_H-M   'P 1'
#
loop_
_entity.id
_entity.type
_entity.pdbx_description
1 polymer ?
#
loop_
_entity_poly.entity_id
_entity_poly.type
_entity_poly.pdbx_seq_one_letter_code
_entity_poly.pdbx_strand_id
1 'polypeptide(L)'
;RATVKKEMNNYKEAIEDFEQAIKHMENRSNPDSKQQDIIYQAYYSKGICLRQLEFLDESIHDLKKAVDLKPEEPSAHNNLGMSYFKAGEFEESTNEYTKAIHNIKTENKNYEFEPEIRKQIAVFCNNRGLSFYHQHRYEEAKSDFDEAINLERDDAIYYFNRGNNSYDQSLLLRNIEDREEDAKRLYEEAHDDYDRAIELKPSDPRFYHSKGLAFEGTNDENDFDSAIENFQKATEIDDKFFGAEVHLGNMYHKNDEFQKALKSYRKFLDNYSTHEDVYVSRGLVYQDMGNHQFAIKDFDCAIKLNPKYSDAYYHRGVSKLKSRRYNEAIEDLTRALEEKTKDNYGIYDALGCC
;
A
#
# COMPACT_ATOMS: atom_id res chain seq x y z
N ARG A 1 3.44 36.32 -2.20
CA ARG A 1 4.22 35.72 -3.31
C ARG A 1 4.37 34.22 -3.11
N ALA A 2 5.07 33.81 -2.04
CA ALA A 2 5.26 32.40 -1.68
C ALA A 2 3.95 31.57 -1.68
N THR A 3 2.89 32.04 -1.00
CA THR A 3 1.60 31.35 -0.93
C THR A 3 0.98 31.09 -2.30
N VAL A 4 1.00 32.10 -3.18
CA VAL A 4 0.48 31.97 -4.55
C VAL A 4 1.28 30.94 -5.34
N LYS A 5 2.62 30.94 -5.21
CA LYS A 5 3.46 29.91 -5.85
C LYS A 5 3.16 28.51 -5.33
N LYS A 6 2.91 28.35 -4.01
CA LYS A 6 2.48 27.09 -3.41
C LYS A 6 1.15 26.62 -3.99
N GLU A 7 0.16 27.49 -4.11
CA GLU A 7 -1.15 27.18 -4.71
C GLU A 7 -1.04 26.80 -6.19
N MET A 8 -0.05 27.33 -6.91
CA MET A 8 0.28 26.94 -8.28
C MET A 8 1.16 25.68 -8.38
N ASN A 9 1.43 25.00 -7.26
CA ASN A 9 2.34 23.84 -7.15
C ASN A 9 3.80 24.12 -7.57
N ASN A 10 4.21 25.38 -7.61
CA ASN A 10 5.60 25.80 -7.83
C ASN A 10 6.38 25.75 -6.52
N TYR A 11 6.48 24.54 -5.92
CA TYR A 11 6.97 24.36 -4.55
C TYR A 11 8.40 24.83 -4.34
N LYS A 12 9.31 24.59 -5.29
CA LYS A 12 10.73 25.01 -5.19
C LYS A 12 10.85 26.52 -5.03
N GLU A 13 10.22 27.28 -5.91
CA GLU A 13 10.22 28.75 -5.84
C GLU A 13 9.41 29.29 -4.65
N ALA A 14 8.38 28.57 -4.20
CA ALA A 14 7.63 28.93 -3.00
C ALA A 14 8.51 28.79 -1.75
N ILE A 15 9.31 27.72 -1.66
CA ILE A 15 10.26 27.48 -0.57
C ILE A 15 11.28 28.61 -0.50
N GLU A 16 11.92 28.98 -1.62
CA GLU A 16 12.88 30.09 -1.66
C GLU A 16 12.26 31.40 -1.15
N ASP A 17 11.02 31.69 -1.54
CA ASP A 17 10.31 32.88 -1.06
C ASP A 17 9.99 32.82 0.44
N PHE A 18 9.59 31.65 0.96
CA PHE A 18 9.34 31.45 2.39
C PHE A 18 10.63 31.56 3.20
N GLU A 19 11.75 31.01 2.73
CA GLU A 19 13.06 31.13 3.37
C GLU A 19 13.53 32.58 3.47
N GLN A 20 13.37 33.35 2.39
CA GLN A 20 13.65 34.78 2.41
C GLN A 20 12.78 35.51 3.44
N ALA A 21 11.49 35.18 3.50
CA ALA A 21 10.57 35.77 4.47
C ALA A 21 11.00 35.45 5.92
N ILE A 22 11.28 34.18 6.22
CA ILE A 22 11.75 33.72 7.54
C ILE A 22 13.02 34.48 7.93
N LYS A 23 14.03 34.49 7.06
CA LYS A 23 15.30 35.19 7.31
C LYS A 23 15.12 36.68 7.58
N HIS A 24 14.21 37.36 6.87
CA HIS A 24 13.93 38.77 7.11
C HIS A 24 13.23 39.03 8.45
N MET A 25 12.45 38.08 8.94
CA MET A 25 11.69 38.21 10.18
C MET A 25 12.49 37.83 11.42
N GLU A 26 13.31 36.79 11.36
CA GLU A 26 14.17 36.35 12.48
C GLU A 26 15.26 37.37 12.84
N ASN A 27 15.68 38.20 11.87
CA ASN A 27 16.63 39.29 12.11
C ASN A 27 16.03 40.47 12.90
N ARG A 28 14.73 40.44 13.23
CA ARG A 28 14.07 41.47 14.04
C ARG A 28 14.09 41.07 15.51
N SER A 29 14.63 41.93 16.37
CA SER A 29 14.60 41.71 17.82
C SER A 29 13.17 41.82 18.35
N ASN A 30 12.70 40.79 19.04
CA ASN A 30 11.42 40.73 19.78
C ASN A 30 10.17 40.91 18.88
N PRO A 31 9.82 39.91 18.05
CA PRO A 31 8.69 40.00 17.13
C PRO A 31 7.36 40.15 17.88
N ASP A 32 6.53 41.09 17.43
CA ASP A 32 5.16 41.23 17.91
C ASP A 32 4.28 40.02 17.48
N SER A 33 3.09 39.89 18.06
CA SER A 33 2.17 38.77 17.78
C SER A 33 1.84 38.61 16.29
N LYS A 34 1.72 39.71 15.55
CA LYS A 34 1.45 39.65 14.10
C LYS A 34 2.68 39.14 13.34
N GLN A 35 3.87 39.49 13.77
CA GLN A 35 5.11 38.97 13.19
C GLN A 35 5.27 37.47 13.50
N GLN A 36 4.94 37.04 14.72
CA GLN A 36 4.93 35.62 15.08
C GLN A 36 3.94 34.81 14.21
N ASP A 37 2.75 35.35 13.93
CA ASP A 37 1.80 34.72 13.01
C ASP A 37 2.37 34.55 11.60
N ILE A 38 3.09 35.54 11.09
CA ILE A 38 3.68 35.46 9.75
C ILE A 38 4.84 34.45 9.73
N ILE A 39 5.66 34.43 10.78
CA ILE A 39 6.75 33.45 10.94
C ILE A 39 6.16 32.03 10.99
N TYR A 40 5.12 31.81 11.80
CA TYR A 40 4.38 30.56 11.86
C TYR A 40 3.88 30.13 10.47
N GLN A 41 3.16 31.02 9.76
CA GLN A 41 2.61 30.73 8.44
C GLN A 41 3.69 30.40 7.40
N ALA A 42 4.86 31.04 7.50
CA ALA A 42 5.99 30.79 6.62
C ALA A 42 6.60 29.40 6.87
N TYR A 43 6.90 29.05 8.13
CA TYR A 43 7.39 27.71 8.49
C TYR A 43 6.38 26.62 8.13
N TYR A 44 5.11 26.81 8.51
CA TYR A 44 4.02 25.87 8.22
C TYR A 44 3.87 25.62 6.71
N SER A 45 3.80 26.68 5.90
CA SER A 45 3.65 26.54 4.45
C SER A 45 4.90 25.99 3.77
N LYS A 46 6.10 26.36 4.24
CA LYS A 46 7.37 25.85 3.71
C LYS A 46 7.50 24.35 3.98
N GLY A 47 7.22 23.89 5.19
CA GLY A 47 7.22 22.47 5.53
C GLY A 47 6.28 21.65 4.64
N ILE A 48 5.06 22.13 4.40
CA ILE A 48 4.13 21.46 3.47
C ILE A 48 4.74 21.34 2.07
N CYS A 49 5.36 22.40 1.53
CA CYS A 49 6.03 22.36 0.24
C CYS A 49 7.19 21.37 0.21
N LEU A 50 8.00 21.31 1.28
CA LEU A 50 9.13 20.39 1.41
C LEU A 50 8.67 18.93 1.38
N ARG A 51 7.60 18.59 2.12
CA ARG A 51 7.00 17.24 2.07
C ARG A 51 6.53 16.85 0.68
N GLN A 52 5.94 17.79 -0.08
CA GLN A 52 5.51 17.52 -1.46
C GLN A 52 6.68 17.23 -2.40
N LEU A 53 7.87 17.76 -2.09
CA LEU A 53 9.12 17.50 -2.81
C LEU A 53 9.96 16.37 -2.20
N GLU A 54 9.43 15.67 -1.18
CA GLU A 54 10.08 14.56 -0.47
C GLU A 54 11.35 14.92 0.32
N PHE A 55 11.52 16.20 0.64
CA PHE A 55 12.51 16.68 1.61
C PHE A 55 11.93 16.52 3.03
N LEU A 56 11.87 15.28 3.51
CA LEU A 56 11.10 14.91 4.70
C LEU A 56 11.72 15.44 6.00
N ASP A 57 13.05 15.37 6.15
CA ASP A 57 13.75 15.86 7.34
C ASP A 57 13.57 17.37 7.51
N GLU A 58 13.72 18.13 6.42
CA GLU A 58 13.51 19.57 6.42
C GLU A 58 12.04 19.94 6.63
N SER A 59 11.11 19.14 6.08
CA SER A 59 9.68 19.31 6.34
C SER A 59 9.35 19.16 7.82
N ILE A 60 9.84 18.08 8.44
CA ILE A 60 9.66 17.81 9.87
C ILE A 60 10.29 18.94 10.69
N HIS A 61 11.49 19.40 10.33
CA HIS A 61 12.15 20.52 11.01
C HIS A 61 11.30 21.79 10.99
N ASP A 62 10.84 22.22 9.81
CA ASP A 62 10.06 23.46 9.67
C ASP A 62 8.67 23.35 10.30
N LEU A 63 8.02 22.18 10.22
CA LEU A 63 6.72 21.98 10.87
C LEU A 63 6.82 21.88 12.39
N LYS A 64 7.93 21.37 12.94
CA LYS A 64 8.24 21.48 14.38
C LYS A 64 8.34 22.94 14.80
N LYS A 65 9.04 23.79 14.04
CA LYS A 65 9.09 25.23 14.29
C LYS A 65 7.72 25.89 14.26
N ALA A 66 6.84 25.47 13.33
CA ALA A 66 5.47 25.95 13.28
C ALA A 66 4.68 25.56 14.54
N VAL A 67 4.75 24.29 14.95
CA VAL A 67 4.10 23.80 16.18
C VAL A 67 4.65 24.48 17.43
N ASP A 68 5.96 24.72 17.53
CA ASP A 68 6.57 25.42 18.67
C ASP A 68 6.05 26.87 18.81
N LEU A 69 5.72 27.52 17.69
CA LEU A 69 5.17 28.88 17.68
C LEU A 69 3.68 28.92 18.03
N LYS A 70 2.92 27.88 17.65
CA LYS A 70 1.48 27.75 17.88
C LYS A 70 1.11 26.31 18.25
N PRO A 71 1.36 25.89 19.49
CA PRO A 71 1.10 24.52 19.93
C PRO A 71 -0.38 24.16 20.02
N GLU A 72 -1.28 25.15 20.01
CA GLU A 72 -2.72 24.94 19.97
C GLU A 72 -3.23 24.61 18.55
N GLU A 73 -2.53 25.00 17.49
CA GLU A 73 -3.04 24.96 16.12
C GLU A 73 -3.16 23.52 15.58
N PRO A 74 -4.39 22.98 15.38
CA PRO A 74 -4.57 21.57 15.02
C PRO A 74 -3.97 21.20 13.66
N SER A 75 -4.04 22.13 12.70
CA SER A 75 -3.53 21.92 11.34
C SER A 75 -2.02 21.75 11.30
N ALA A 76 -1.28 22.43 12.19
CA ALA A 76 0.17 22.32 12.30
C ALA A 76 0.57 20.91 12.75
N HIS A 77 -0.06 20.42 13.81
CA HIS A 77 0.12 19.07 14.32
C HIS A 77 -0.22 18.01 13.28
N ASN A 78 -1.36 18.12 12.59
CA ASN A 78 -1.73 17.15 11.55
C ASN A 78 -0.71 17.14 10.39
N ASN A 79 -0.23 18.30 9.93
CA ASN A 79 0.76 18.31 8.83
C ASN A 79 2.14 17.81 9.28
N LEU A 80 2.54 18.06 10.53
CA LEU A 80 3.74 17.47 11.11
C LEU A 80 3.61 15.95 11.18
N GLY A 81 2.48 15.44 11.68
CA GLY A 81 2.15 14.01 11.70
C GLY A 81 2.20 13.37 10.32
N MET A 82 1.69 14.03 9.29
CA MET A 82 1.79 13.54 7.91
C MET A 82 3.21 13.54 7.35
N SER A 83 4.10 14.41 7.82
CA SER A 83 5.51 14.38 7.41
C SER A 83 6.24 13.21 8.06
N TYR A 84 6.01 12.98 9.36
CA TYR A 84 6.49 11.79 10.06
C TYR A 84 5.98 10.49 9.44
N PHE A 85 4.68 10.43 9.12
CA PHE A 85 4.08 9.29 8.46
C PHE A 85 4.76 8.97 7.13
N LYS A 86 5.01 9.99 6.30
CA LYS A 86 5.71 9.81 5.02
C LYS A 86 7.19 9.41 5.20
N ALA A 87 7.81 9.78 6.33
CA ALA A 87 9.16 9.36 6.71
C ALA A 87 9.22 7.93 7.32
N GLY A 88 8.07 7.30 7.58
CA GLY A 88 7.98 6.00 8.26
C GLY A 88 8.09 6.07 9.79
N GLU A 89 8.08 7.27 10.36
CA GLU A 89 8.08 7.52 11.81
C GLU A 89 6.63 7.46 12.35
N PHE A 90 6.07 6.25 12.40
CA PHE A 90 4.63 6.06 12.67
C PHE A 90 4.22 6.37 14.11
N GLU A 91 5.11 6.20 15.10
CA GLU A 91 4.80 6.51 16.50
C GLU A 91 4.71 8.02 16.71
N GLU A 92 5.65 8.77 16.15
CA GLU A 92 5.67 10.22 16.10
C GLU A 92 4.46 10.77 15.33
N SER A 93 4.09 10.17 14.20
CA SER A 93 2.90 10.57 13.45
C SER A 93 1.63 10.42 14.29
N THR A 94 1.44 9.27 14.96
CA THR A 94 0.31 9.02 15.87
C THR A 94 0.24 10.05 16.99
N ASN A 95 1.38 10.40 17.59
CA ASN A 95 1.46 11.39 18.67
C ASN A 95 0.98 12.77 18.19
N GLU A 96 1.44 13.22 17.02
CA GLU A 96 1.05 14.51 16.47
C GLU A 96 -0.41 14.54 16.02
N TYR A 97 -0.93 13.48 15.39
CA TYR A 97 -2.36 13.41 15.08
C TYR A 97 -3.24 13.41 16.32
N THR A 98 -2.80 12.77 17.41
CA THR A 98 -3.54 12.77 18.68
C THR A 98 -3.64 14.18 19.25
N LYS A 99 -2.56 14.98 19.19
CA LYS A 99 -2.58 16.40 19.58
C LYS A 99 -3.53 17.20 18.68
N ALA A 100 -3.47 16.98 17.35
CA ALA A 100 -4.37 17.64 16.40
C ALA A 100 -5.85 17.40 16.73
N ILE A 101 -6.24 16.14 16.94
CA ILE A 101 -7.62 15.74 17.28
C ILE A 101 -8.04 16.32 18.64
N HIS A 102 -7.13 16.29 19.64
CA HIS A 102 -7.41 16.84 20.96
C HIS A 102 -7.66 18.35 20.90
N ASN A 103 -6.78 19.10 20.23
CA ASN A 103 -6.87 20.55 20.15
C ASN A 103 -8.15 20.99 19.42
N ILE A 104 -8.45 20.42 18.24
CA ILE A 104 -9.63 20.82 17.46
C ILE A 104 -10.94 20.54 18.19
N LYS A 105 -11.05 19.41 18.91
CA LYS A 105 -12.24 19.07 19.71
C LYS A 105 -12.37 19.97 20.94
N THR A 106 -11.25 20.34 21.55
CA THR A 106 -11.22 21.22 22.73
C THR A 106 -11.64 22.64 22.38
N GLU A 107 -11.18 23.14 21.23
CA GLU A 107 -11.54 24.47 20.70
C GLU A 107 -13.01 24.53 20.26
N ASN A 108 -13.55 23.44 19.72
CA ASN A 108 -14.87 23.41 19.09
C ASN A 108 -15.82 22.45 19.82
N LYS A 109 -16.25 22.76 21.04
CA LYS A 109 -17.10 21.85 21.87
C LYS A 109 -18.39 21.35 21.22
N ASN A 110 -18.92 22.08 20.23
CA ASN A 110 -20.12 21.74 19.48
C ASN A 110 -19.82 21.31 18.04
N TYR A 111 -18.61 20.78 17.78
CA TYR A 111 -18.15 20.39 16.44
C TYR A 111 -19.12 19.47 15.70
N GLU A 112 -19.92 18.68 16.41
CA GLU A 112 -20.94 17.80 15.84
C GLU A 112 -21.96 18.55 14.96
N PHE A 113 -22.17 19.84 15.19
CA PHE A 113 -23.07 20.70 14.42
C PHE A 113 -22.35 21.57 13.37
N GLU A 114 -21.02 21.42 13.24
CA GLU A 114 -20.17 22.22 12.36
C GLU A 114 -19.56 21.34 11.27
N PRO A 115 -20.14 21.28 10.06
CA PRO A 115 -19.72 20.33 9.03
C PRO A 115 -18.23 20.44 8.66
N GLU A 116 -17.69 21.64 8.58
CA GLU A 116 -16.28 21.85 8.23
C GLU A 116 -15.31 21.38 9.33
N ILE A 117 -15.73 21.43 10.60
CA ILE A 117 -14.93 20.93 11.72
C ILE A 117 -15.03 19.41 11.80
N ARG A 118 -16.23 18.82 11.61
CA ARG A 118 -16.38 17.36 11.53
C ARG A 118 -15.49 16.76 10.45
N LYS A 119 -15.47 17.36 9.25
CA LYS A 119 -14.59 16.95 8.15
C LYS A 119 -13.12 16.96 8.54
N GLN A 120 -12.65 18.02 9.17
CA GLN A 120 -11.26 18.10 9.62
C GLN A 120 -10.93 17.02 10.66
N ILE A 121 -11.81 16.81 11.64
CA ILE A 121 -11.63 15.75 12.64
C ILE A 121 -11.61 14.37 11.95
N ALA A 122 -12.52 14.11 11.01
CA ALA A 122 -12.57 12.85 10.27
C ALA A 122 -11.25 12.58 9.52
N VAL A 123 -10.69 13.60 8.86
CA VAL A 123 -9.39 13.51 8.19
C VAL A 123 -8.28 13.19 9.20
N PHE A 124 -8.26 13.84 10.36
CA PHE A 124 -7.23 13.59 11.37
C PHE A 124 -7.34 12.19 11.97
N CYS A 125 -8.56 11.73 12.27
CA CYS A 125 -8.83 10.36 12.73
C CYS A 125 -8.37 9.35 11.67
N ASN A 126 -8.73 9.52 10.40
CA ASN A 126 -8.28 8.64 9.33
C ASN A 126 -6.74 8.60 9.21
N ASN A 127 -6.06 9.75 9.30
CA ASN A 127 -4.60 9.80 9.24
C ASN A 127 -3.93 9.09 10.44
N ARG A 128 -4.52 9.21 11.63
CA ARG A 128 -4.05 8.49 12.81
C ARG A 128 -4.33 6.99 12.72
N GLY A 129 -5.50 6.61 12.21
CA GLY A 129 -5.87 5.23 11.94
C GLY A 129 -4.89 4.55 10.97
N LEU A 130 -4.49 5.24 9.90
CA LEU A 130 -3.43 4.77 9.01
C LEU A 130 -2.08 4.58 9.73
N SER A 131 -1.72 5.49 10.66
CA SER A 131 -0.48 5.35 11.43
C SER A 131 -0.51 4.14 12.36
N PHE A 132 -1.66 3.87 13.02
CA PHE A 132 -1.86 2.67 13.81
C PHE A 132 -1.84 1.39 12.96
N TYR A 133 -2.45 1.44 11.77
CA TYR A 133 -2.44 0.33 10.83
C TYR A 133 -1.01 -0.08 10.43
N HIS A 134 -0.14 0.88 10.10
CA HIS A 134 1.27 0.60 9.82
C HIS A 134 2.09 0.14 11.04
N GLN A 135 1.59 0.38 12.26
CA GLN A 135 2.14 -0.19 13.50
C GLN A 135 1.58 -1.57 13.83
N HIS A 136 0.73 -2.16 12.97
CA HIS A 136 -0.02 -3.40 13.22
C HIS A 136 -0.96 -3.31 14.44
N ARG A 137 -1.36 -2.09 14.82
CA ARG A 137 -2.31 -1.79 15.90
C ARG A 137 -3.71 -1.70 15.33
N TYR A 138 -4.21 -2.86 14.88
CA TYR A 138 -5.37 -2.90 14.01
C TYR A 138 -6.68 -2.48 14.70
N GLU A 139 -6.84 -2.75 15.99
CA GLU A 139 -8.02 -2.36 16.77
C GLU A 139 -8.11 -0.83 16.95
N GLU A 140 -6.99 -0.18 17.30
CA GLU A 140 -6.96 1.28 17.38
C GLU A 140 -7.17 1.94 16.01
N ALA A 141 -6.62 1.34 14.94
CA ALA A 141 -6.85 1.79 13.58
C ALA A 141 -8.33 1.68 13.18
N LYS A 142 -8.98 0.54 13.46
CA LYS A 142 -10.42 0.34 13.22
C LYS A 142 -11.25 1.38 13.96
N SER A 143 -10.97 1.63 15.25
CA SER A 143 -11.66 2.65 16.04
C SER A 143 -11.56 4.05 15.41
N ASP A 144 -10.40 4.42 14.89
CA ASP A 144 -10.19 5.73 14.24
C ASP A 144 -10.90 5.83 12.88
N PHE A 145 -10.92 4.74 12.09
CA PHE A 145 -11.69 4.71 10.85
C PHE A 145 -13.19 4.75 11.10
N ASP A 146 -13.68 4.05 12.12
CA ASP A 146 -15.08 4.10 12.56
C ASP A 146 -15.47 5.53 12.97
N GLU A 147 -14.61 6.22 13.72
CA GLU A 147 -14.82 7.62 14.08
C GLU A 147 -14.87 8.52 12.84
N ALA A 148 -13.94 8.37 11.90
CA ALA A 148 -13.93 9.13 10.65
C ALA A 148 -15.21 8.93 9.84
N ILE A 149 -15.67 7.69 9.68
CA ILE A 149 -16.91 7.33 8.98
C ILE A 149 -18.14 7.89 9.70
N ASN A 150 -18.17 7.84 11.03
CA ASN A 150 -19.28 8.36 11.81
C ASN A 150 -19.43 9.88 11.67
N LEU A 151 -18.31 10.59 11.57
CA LEU A 151 -18.28 12.04 11.36
C LEU A 151 -18.66 12.41 9.92
N GLU A 152 -18.12 11.69 8.92
CA GLU A 152 -18.36 11.95 7.50
C GLU A 152 -18.48 10.63 6.71
N ARG A 153 -19.67 10.38 6.16
CA ARG A 153 -20.07 9.09 5.56
C ARG A 153 -19.93 9.03 4.04
N ASP A 154 -19.54 10.14 3.42
CA ASP A 154 -19.49 10.32 1.97
C ASP A 154 -18.06 10.28 1.41
N ASP A 155 -17.03 10.12 2.25
CA ASP A 155 -15.66 9.91 1.80
C ASP A 155 -15.35 8.41 1.63
N ALA A 156 -15.13 8.00 0.38
CA ALA A 156 -14.80 6.62 0.03
C ALA A 156 -13.49 6.12 0.66
N ILE A 157 -12.54 7.01 0.97
CA ILE A 157 -11.22 6.63 1.47
C ILE A 157 -11.29 6.06 2.88
N TYR A 158 -12.25 6.49 3.71
CA TYR A 158 -12.36 5.97 5.08
C TYR A 158 -12.81 4.51 5.10
N TYR A 159 -13.81 4.17 4.28
CA TYR A 159 -14.24 2.79 4.07
C TYR A 159 -13.11 1.96 3.46
N PHE A 160 -12.43 2.48 2.43
CA PHE A 160 -11.29 1.78 1.81
C PHE A 160 -10.18 1.45 2.82
N ASN A 161 -9.80 2.40 3.69
CA ASN A 161 -8.76 2.17 4.69
C ASN A 161 -9.22 1.20 5.79
N ARG A 162 -10.49 1.24 6.21
CA ARG A 162 -11.04 0.27 7.15
C ARG A 162 -11.13 -1.14 6.54
N GLY A 163 -11.51 -1.25 5.27
CA GLY A 163 -11.50 -2.51 4.52
C GLY A 163 -10.09 -3.11 4.41
N ASN A 164 -9.08 -2.30 4.10
CA ASN A 164 -7.68 -2.74 4.09
C ASN A 164 -7.22 -3.21 5.47
N ASN A 165 -7.64 -2.52 6.53
CA ASN A 165 -7.36 -2.93 7.89
C ASN A 165 -7.96 -4.30 8.23
N SER A 166 -9.24 -4.53 7.91
CA SER A 166 -9.90 -5.83 8.11
C SER A 166 -9.27 -6.94 7.26
N TYR A 167 -8.93 -6.65 6.00
CA TYR A 167 -8.25 -7.59 5.10
C TYR A 167 -6.88 -8.04 5.64
N ASP A 168 -6.05 -7.11 6.11
CA ASP A 168 -4.75 -7.48 6.66
C ASP A 168 -4.88 -8.28 7.95
N GLN A 169 -5.86 -7.94 8.80
CA GLN A 169 -6.17 -8.75 9.97
C GLN A 169 -6.62 -10.17 9.61
N SER A 170 -7.44 -10.34 8.57
CA SER A 170 -7.88 -11.67 8.15
C SER A 170 -6.71 -12.52 7.64
N LEU A 171 -5.77 -11.92 6.90
CA LEU A 171 -4.55 -12.59 6.44
C LEU A 171 -3.68 -13.11 7.61
N LEU A 172 -3.64 -12.38 8.73
CA LEU A 172 -2.90 -12.80 9.92
C LEU A 172 -3.57 -13.96 10.65
N LEU A 173 -4.90 -14.03 10.60
CA LEU A 173 -5.69 -15.04 11.34
C LEU A 173 -5.96 -16.32 10.54
N ARG A 174 -5.98 -16.26 9.20
CA ARG A 174 -6.44 -17.38 8.35
C ARG A 174 -5.65 -18.70 8.49
N ASN A 175 -4.43 -18.65 9.01
CA ASN A 175 -3.56 -19.81 9.20
C ASN A 175 -3.36 -20.17 10.69
N ILE A 176 -4.11 -19.53 11.58
CA ILE A 176 -4.09 -19.81 13.02
C ILE A 176 -5.25 -20.75 13.32
N GLU A 177 -4.92 -21.90 13.91
CA GLU A 177 -5.90 -22.90 14.37
C GLU A 177 -6.97 -22.24 15.27
N ASP A 178 -8.24 -22.58 15.05
CA ASP A 178 -9.42 -22.04 15.74
C ASP A 178 -9.72 -20.55 15.48
N ARG A 179 -9.08 -19.91 14.50
CA ARG A 179 -9.33 -18.50 14.12
C ARG A 179 -9.81 -18.33 12.68
N GLU A 180 -10.10 -19.41 11.97
CA GLU A 180 -10.51 -19.37 10.57
C GLU A 180 -11.86 -18.66 10.38
N GLU A 181 -12.80 -18.84 11.32
CA GLU A 181 -14.11 -18.15 11.28
C GLU A 181 -13.99 -16.64 11.50
N ASP A 182 -13.07 -16.21 12.37
CA ASP A 182 -12.80 -14.79 12.57
C ASP A 182 -12.16 -14.18 11.31
N ALA A 183 -11.23 -14.91 10.66
CA ALA A 183 -10.64 -14.48 9.41
C ALA A 183 -11.71 -14.32 8.30
N LYS A 184 -12.66 -15.26 8.21
CA LYS A 184 -13.79 -15.17 7.26
C LYS A 184 -14.67 -13.95 7.53
N ARG A 185 -15.04 -13.71 8.80
CA ARG A 185 -15.82 -12.52 9.18
C ARG A 185 -15.10 -11.22 8.77
N LEU A 186 -13.79 -11.15 8.96
CA LEU A 186 -12.99 -9.98 8.58
C LEU A 186 -12.89 -9.79 7.06
N TYR A 187 -12.88 -10.88 6.26
CA TYR A 187 -12.99 -10.77 4.81
C TYR A 187 -14.35 -10.20 4.40
N GLU A 188 -15.44 -10.66 5.01
CA GLU A 188 -16.79 -10.11 4.77
C GLU A 188 -16.86 -8.61 5.13
N GLU A 189 -16.33 -8.22 6.30
CA GLU A 189 -16.23 -6.81 6.70
C GLU A 189 -15.43 -5.98 5.67
N ALA A 190 -14.33 -6.53 5.14
CA ALA A 190 -13.53 -5.87 4.11
C ALA A 190 -14.32 -5.73 2.80
N HIS A 191 -15.04 -6.76 2.37
CA HIS A 191 -15.89 -6.72 1.16
C HIS A 191 -16.96 -5.64 1.25
N ASP A 192 -17.68 -5.56 2.38
CA ASP A 192 -18.71 -4.55 2.63
C ASP A 192 -18.14 -3.12 2.54
N ASP A 193 -16.95 -2.91 3.11
CA ASP A 193 -16.26 -1.62 3.08
C ASP A 193 -15.78 -1.25 1.67
N TYR A 194 -15.25 -2.21 0.92
CA TYR A 194 -14.88 -1.97 -0.48
C TYR A 194 -16.11 -1.69 -1.35
N ASP A 195 -17.22 -2.39 -1.14
CA ASP A 195 -18.48 -2.08 -1.82
C ASP A 195 -18.93 -0.66 -1.54
N ARG A 196 -18.85 -0.23 -0.28
CA ARG A 196 -19.21 1.13 0.07
C ARG A 196 -18.26 2.18 -0.56
N ALA A 197 -16.96 1.90 -0.61
CA ALA A 197 -15.99 2.76 -1.29
C ALA A 197 -16.26 2.85 -2.80
N ILE A 198 -16.60 1.71 -3.44
CA ILE A 198 -16.97 1.63 -4.86
C ILE A 198 -18.25 2.41 -5.15
N GLU A 199 -19.28 2.29 -4.31
CA GLU A 199 -20.53 3.06 -4.45
C GLU A 199 -20.29 4.58 -4.44
N LEU A 200 -19.41 5.03 -3.54
CA LEU A 200 -19.10 6.46 -3.38
C LEU A 200 -18.21 7.00 -4.50
N LYS A 201 -17.24 6.20 -4.97
CA LYS A 201 -16.30 6.61 -6.02
C LYS A 201 -15.93 5.42 -6.93
N PRO A 202 -16.79 5.07 -7.91
CA PRO A 202 -16.61 3.89 -8.76
C PRO A 202 -15.51 4.05 -9.82
N SER A 203 -14.86 5.22 -9.91
CA SER A 203 -13.78 5.49 -10.85
C SER A 203 -12.38 5.24 -10.28
N ASP A 204 -12.28 4.75 -9.04
CA ASP A 204 -10.99 4.47 -8.40
C ASP A 204 -10.63 2.98 -8.56
N PRO A 205 -9.61 2.62 -9.37
CA PRO A 205 -9.29 1.21 -9.65
C PRO A 205 -8.78 0.47 -8.40
N ARG A 206 -8.26 1.20 -7.39
CA ARG A 206 -7.70 0.62 -6.16
C ARG A 206 -8.75 -0.13 -5.35
N PHE A 207 -10.01 0.31 -5.39
CA PHE A 207 -11.07 -0.31 -4.60
C PHE A 207 -11.45 -1.68 -5.15
N TYR A 208 -11.62 -1.78 -6.47
CA TYR A 208 -11.83 -3.05 -7.16
C TYR A 208 -10.64 -3.99 -6.97
N HIS A 209 -9.41 -3.48 -7.15
CA HIS A 209 -8.23 -4.30 -6.93
C HIS A 209 -8.18 -4.89 -5.51
N SER A 210 -8.42 -4.07 -4.49
CA SER A 210 -8.36 -4.52 -3.09
C SER A 210 -9.52 -5.46 -2.75
N LYS A 211 -10.71 -5.26 -3.35
CA LYS A 211 -11.81 -6.23 -3.27
C LYS A 211 -11.45 -7.56 -3.93
N GLY A 212 -10.79 -7.53 -5.09
CA GLY A 212 -10.28 -8.72 -5.77
C GLY A 212 -9.26 -9.48 -4.91
N LEU A 213 -8.35 -8.77 -4.24
CA LEU A 213 -7.41 -9.37 -3.29
C LEU A 213 -8.10 -10.02 -2.09
N ALA A 214 -9.19 -9.42 -1.60
CA ALA A 214 -9.97 -10.00 -0.52
C ALA A 214 -10.66 -11.30 -0.94
N PHE A 215 -11.25 -11.36 -2.15
CA PHE A 215 -11.76 -12.61 -2.72
C PHE A 215 -10.67 -13.65 -2.98
N GLU A 216 -9.50 -13.24 -3.49
CA GLU A 216 -8.36 -14.15 -3.64
C GLU A 216 -7.90 -14.73 -2.29
N GLY A 217 -8.01 -13.93 -1.21
CA GLY A 217 -7.56 -14.27 0.13
C GLY A 217 -8.38 -15.32 0.87
N THR A 218 -9.68 -15.45 0.57
CA THR A 218 -10.57 -16.47 1.17
C THR A 218 -10.19 -17.88 0.73
N ASN A 219 -9.58 -18.01 -0.46
CA ASN A 219 -9.22 -19.27 -1.11
C ASN A 219 -10.42 -20.24 -1.24
N ASP A 220 -11.63 -19.69 -1.38
CA ASP A 220 -12.84 -20.43 -1.76
C ASP A 220 -12.91 -20.49 -3.29
N GLU A 221 -13.18 -21.67 -3.85
CA GLU A 221 -13.30 -21.84 -5.30
C GLU A 221 -14.42 -20.98 -5.90
N ASN A 222 -15.48 -20.69 -5.13
CA ASN A 222 -16.57 -19.83 -5.58
C ASN A 222 -16.16 -18.36 -5.69
N ASP A 223 -15.04 -17.96 -5.08
CA ASP A 223 -14.59 -16.57 -5.03
C ASP A 223 -13.62 -16.20 -6.17
N PHE A 224 -13.13 -17.18 -6.94
CA PHE A 224 -12.21 -16.91 -8.05
C PHE A 224 -12.86 -16.06 -9.16
N ASP A 225 -14.11 -16.33 -9.51
CA ASP A 225 -14.83 -15.54 -10.52
C ASP A 225 -15.02 -14.09 -10.04
N SER A 226 -15.37 -13.90 -8.76
CA SER A 226 -15.49 -12.59 -8.12
C SER A 226 -14.16 -11.84 -8.11
N ALA A 227 -13.05 -12.53 -7.82
CA ALA A 227 -11.71 -11.93 -7.88
C ALA A 227 -11.36 -11.48 -9.30
N ILE A 228 -11.59 -12.33 -10.31
CA ILE A 228 -11.36 -12.03 -11.72
C ILE A 228 -12.15 -10.81 -12.17
N GLU A 229 -13.46 -10.76 -11.87
CA GLU A 229 -14.32 -9.63 -12.25
C GLU A 229 -13.78 -8.31 -11.69
N ASN A 230 -13.39 -8.31 -10.41
CA ASN A 230 -12.87 -7.12 -9.74
C ASN A 230 -11.50 -6.68 -10.31
N PHE A 231 -10.57 -7.60 -10.55
CA PHE A 231 -9.30 -7.23 -11.16
C PHE A 231 -9.47 -6.76 -12.61
N GLN A 232 -10.36 -7.39 -13.39
CA GLN A 232 -10.73 -6.92 -14.72
C GLN A 232 -11.24 -5.48 -14.62
N LYS A 233 -12.14 -5.21 -13.68
CA LYS A 233 -12.71 -3.87 -13.52
C LYS A 233 -11.67 -2.81 -13.17
N ALA A 234 -10.70 -3.15 -12.33
CA ALA A 234 -9.56 -2.27 -12.04
C ALA A 234 -8.78 -1.92 -13.32
N THR A 235 -8.48 -2.91 -14.18
CA THR A 235 -7.76 -2.69 -15.45
C THR A 235 -8.59 -2.01 -16.54
N GLU A 236 -9.92 -2.10 -16.48
CA GLU A 236 -10.83 -1.36 -17.37
C GLU A 236 -10.86 0.14 -17.02
N ILE A 237 -10.82 0.45 -15.73
CA ILE A 237 -10.82 1.83 -15.22
C ILE A 237 -9.49 2.52 -15.51
N ASP A 238 -8.39 1.81 -15.27
CA ASP A 238 -7.03 2.29 -15.57
C ASP A 238 -6.23 1.18 -16.27
N ASP A 239 -6.00 1.36 -17.57
CA ASP A 239 -5.30 0.39 -18.41
C ASP A 239 -3.81 0.26 -18.08
N LYS A 240 -3.28 1.18 -17.26
CA LYS A 240 -1.92 1.18 -16.72
C LYS A 240 -1.86 0.69 -15.27
N PHE A 241 -2.97 0.21 -14.71
CA PHE A 241 -2.98 -0.43 -13.39
C PHE A 241 -2.47 -1.88 -13.47
N PHE A 242 -1.21 -2.02 -13.88
CA PHE A 242 -0.61 -3.32 -14.21
C PHE A 242 -0.53 -4.28 -13.02
N GLY A 243 -0.54 -3.78 -11.77
CA GLY A 243 -0.56 -4.65 -10.58
C GLY A 243 -1.69 -5.69 -10.62
N ALA A 244 -2.88 -5.30 -11.12
CA ALA A 244 -4.02 -6.19 -11.26
C ALA A 244 -3.80 -7.31 -12.31
N GLU A 245 -2.92 -7.13 -13.30
CA GLU A 245 -2.66 -8.13 -14.35
C GLU A 245 -1.95 -9.38 -13.80
N VAL A 246 -1.11 -9.22 -12.76
CA VAL A 246 -0.47 -10.37 -12.10
C VAL A 246 -1.52 -11.19 -11.37
N HIS A 247 -2.41 -10.54 -10.61
CA HIS A 247 -3.48 -11.21 -9.90
C HIS A 247 -4.51 -11.85 -10.86
N LEU A 248 -4.84 -11.19 -11.98
CA LEU A 248 -5.61 -11.82 -13.06
C LEU A 248 -4.91 -13.07 -13.59
N GLY A 249 -3.60 -12.98 -13.85
CA GLY A 249 -2.79 -14.11 -14.26
C GLY A 249 -2.90 -15.29 -13.29
N ASN A 250 -2.77 -15.01 -11.99
CA ASN A 250 -2.87 -16.00 -10.93
C ASN A 250 -4.28 -16.62 -10.87
N MET A 251 -5.34 -15.80 -10.94
CA MET A 251 -6.72 -16.30 -10.87
C MET A 251 -7.10 -17.10 -12.11
N TYR A 252 -6.70 -16.66 -13.31
CA TYR A 252 -6.88 -17.46 -14.52
C TYR A 252 -6.10 -18.77 -14.48
N HIS A 253 -4.91 -18.79 -13.88
CA HIS A 253 -4.15 -20.03 -13.68
C HIS A 253 -4.90 -20.98 -12.73
N LYS A 254 -5.39 -20.49 -11.59
CA LYS A 254 -6.19 -21.29 -10.65
C LYS A 254 -7.48 -21.83 -11.27
N ASN A 255 -8.08 -21.09 -12.22
CA ASN A 255 -9.30 -21.50 -12.94
C ASN A 255 -9.00 -22.27 -14.25
N ASP A 256 -7.79 -22.81 -14.42
CA ASP A 256 -7.31 -23.54 -15.62
C ASP A 256 -7.43 -22.77 -16.96
N GLU A 257 -7.64 -21.45 -16.91
CA GLU A 257 -7.73 -20.56 -18.06
C GLU A 257 -6.35 -20.13 -18.57
N PHE A 258 -5.47 -21.10 -18.85
CA PHE A 258 -4.04 -20.89 -19.08
C PHE A 258 -3.73 -19.82 -20.14
N GLN A 259 -4.49 -19.76 -21.25
CA GLN A 259 -4.24 -18.74 -22.29
C GLN A 259 -4.51 -17.31 -21.80
N LYS A 260 -5.53 -17.11 -20.96
CA LYS A 260 -5.80 -15.81 -20.35
C LYS A 260 -4.74 -15.47 -19.30
N ALA A 261 -4.29 -16.46 -18.53
CA ALA A 261 -3.19 -16.29 -17.58
C ALA A 261 -1.90 -15.80 -18.28
N LEU A 262 -1.47 -16.51 -19.33
CA LEU A 262 -0.29 -16.14 -20.13
C LEU A 262 -0.39 -14.72 -20.72
N LYS A 263 -1.59 -14.33 -21.19
CA LYS A 263 -1.83 -12.98 -21.74
C LYS A 263 -1.65 -11.89 -20.67
N SER A 264 -2.18 -12.13 -19.47
CA SER A 264 -2.12 -11.17 -18.35
C SER A 264 -0.69 -10.99 -17.86
N TYR A 265 0.03 -12.10 -17.60
CA TYR A 265 1.45 -12.04 -17.24
C TYR A 265 2.31 -11.37 -18.32
N ARG A 266 2.02 -11.63 -19.60
CA ARG A 266 2.73 -10.94 -20.69
C ARG A 266 2.48 -9.44 -20.67
N LYS A 267 1.23 -8.99 -20.49
CA LYS A 267 0.90 -7.56 -20.41
C LYS A 267 1.67 -6.88 -19.27
N PHE A 268 1.81 -7.54 -18.12
CA PHE A 268 2.65 -7.05 -17.03
C PHE A 268 4.14 -6.98 -17.43
N LEU A 269 4.72 -8.09 -17.89
CA LEU A 269 6.15 -8.21 -18.20
C LEU A 269 6.60 -7.34 -19.39
N ASP A 270 5.71 -7.02 -20.32
CA ASP A 270 5.98 -6.07 -21.41
C ASP A 270 6.27 -4.65 -20.89
N ASN A 271 5.81 -4.33 -19.66
CA ASN A 271 6.04 -3.04 -18.98
C ASN A 271 7.06 -3.14 -17.83
N TYR A 272 7.08 -4.26 -17.11
CA TYR A 272 7.93 -4.49 -15.94
C TYR A 272 8.72 -5.80 -16.06
N SER A 273 9.80 -5.75 -16.82
CA SER A 273 10.62 -6.95 -17.15
C SER A 273 11.60 -7.39 -16.04
N THR A 274 11.62 -6.73 -14.89
CA THR A 274 12.57 -7.00 -13.79
C THR A 274 11.94 -7.75 -12.60
N HIS A 275 10.76 -8.33 -12.78
CA HIS A 275 10.03 -9.07 -11.73
C HIS A 275 10.19 -10.57 -11.93
N GLU A 276 11.09 -11.19 -11.15
CA GLU A 276 11.41 -12.61 -11.26
C GLU A 276 10.23 -13.53 -10.90
N ASP A 277 9.40 -13.12 -9.95
CA ASP A 277 8.22 -13.84 -9.48
C ASP A 277 7.19 -14.02 -10.60
N VAL A 278 6.95 -12.99 -11.42
CA VAL A 278 6.00 -13.06 -12.54
C VAL A 278 6.51 -13.99 -13.65
N TYR A 279 7.83 -14.05 -13.87
CA TYR A 279 8.41 -15.07 -14.76
C TYR A 279 8.20 -16.48 -14.22
N VAL A 280 8.37 -16.71 -12.91
CA VAL A 280 8.07 -18.01 -12.29
C VAL A 280 6.59 -18.36 -12.47
N SER A 281 5.66 -17.46 -12.15
CA SER A 281 4.22 -17.71 -12.31
C SER A 281 3.84 -18.04 -13.75
N ARG A 282 4.38 -17.31 -14.75
CA ARG A 282 4.14 -17.64 -16.17
C ARG A 282 4.78 -18.97 -16.58
N GLY A 283 5.97 -19.27 -16.05
CA GLY A 283 6.66 -20.54 -16.25
C GLY A 283 5.88 -21.73 -15.69
N LEU A 284 5.22 -21.57 -14.53
CA LEU A 284 4.34 -22.57 -13.94
C LEU A 284 3.13 -22.87 -14.84
N VAL A 285 2.49 -21.84 -15.40
CA VAL A 285 1.41 -22.04 -16.39
C VAL A 285 1.90 -22.86 -17.59
N TYR A 286 3.09 -22.55 -18.13
CA TYR A 286 3.67 -23.36 -19.21
C TYR A 286 3.96 -24.80 -18.78
N GLN A 287 4.41 -25.01 -17.54
CA GLN A 287 4.69 -26.34 -17.00
C GLN A 287 3.41 -27.17 -16.89
N ASP A 288 2.32 -26.59 -16.40
CA ASP A 288 1.02 -27.27 -16.24
C ASP A 288 0.38 -27.59 -17.59
N MET A 289 0.62 -26.75 -18.59
CA MET A 289 0.31 -27.05 -20.00
C MET A 289 1.21 -28.12 -20.63
N GLY A 290 2.24 -28.62 -19.93
CA GLY A 290 3.24 -29.56 -20.46
C GLY A 290 4.26 -28.93 -21.42
N ASN A 291 4.25 -27.61 -21.56
CA ASN A 291 5.14 -26.84 -22.44
C ASN A 291 6.49 -26.55 -21.76
N HIS A 292 7.20 -27.60 -21.35
CA HIS A 292 8.43 -27.51 -20.57
C HIS A 292 9.54 -26.66 -21.22
N GLN A 293 9.60 -26.57 -22.56
CA GLN A 293 10.59 -25.70 -23.22
C GLN A 293 10.34 -24.21 -22.97
N PHE A 294 9.08 -23.78 -22.89
CA PHE A 294 8.74 -22.39 -22.57
C PHE A 294 8.89 -22.12 -21.07
N ALA A 295 8.48 -23.07 -20.23
CA ALA A 295 8.68 -23.00 -18.78
C ALA A 295 10.16 -22.80 -18.43
N ILE A 296 11.07 -23.60 -19.01
CA ILE A 296 12.52 -23.48 -18.78
C ILE A 296 13.03 -22.08 -19.16
N LYS A 297 12.56 -21.49 -20.27
CA LYS A 297 12.98 -20.13 -20.67
C LYS A 297 12.54 -19.07 -19.68
N ASP A 298 11.33 -19.18 -19.13
CA ASP A 298 10.83 -18.24 -18.14
C ASP A 298 11.58 -18.40 -16.80
N PHE A 299 11.83 -19.63 -16.35
CA PHE A 299 12.66 -19.86 -15.17
C PHE A 299 14.12 -19.39 -15.37
N ASP A 300 14.68 -19.51 -16.58
CA ASP A 300 15.99 -18.93 -16.91
C ASP A 300 16.00 -17.40 -16.75
N CYS A 301 14.91 -16.72 -17.14
CA CYS A 301 14.76 -15.27 -16.93
C CYS A 301 14.69 -14.93 -15.44
N ALA A 302 13.87 -15.66 -14.66
CA ALA A 302 13.78 -15.48 -13.22
C ALA A 302 15.13 -15.66 -12.52
N ILE A 303 15.89 -16.70 -12.87
CA ILE A 303 17.21 -16.99 -12.29
C ILE A 303 18.26 -15.93 -12.70
N LYS A 304 18.17 -15.37 -13.91
CA LYS A 304 19.06 -14.27 -14.31
C LYS A 304 18.82 -13.01 -13.49
N LEU A 305 17.57 -12.72 -13.17
CA LEU A 305 17.19 -11.58 -12.33
C LEU A 305 17.58 -11.83 -10.87
N ASN A 306 17.32 -13.04 -10.36
CA ASN A 306 17.64 -13.44 -9.00
C ASN A 306 18.32 -14.83 -8.99
N PRO A 307 19.67 -14.87 -9.00
CA PRO A 307 20.43 -16.12 -9.02
C PRO A 307 20.28 -17.01 -7.79
N LYS A 308 19.60 -16.54 -6.73
CA LYS A 308 19.33 -17.27 -5.49
C LYS A 308 17.87 -17.70 -5.35
N TYR A 309 17.05 -17.52 -6.39
CA TYR A 309 15.64 -17.84 -6.32
C TYR A 309 15.42 -19.36 -6.39
N SER A 310 15.35 -20.02 -5.23
CA SER A 310 15.27 -21.49 -5.11
C SER A 310 14.11 -22.09 -5.91
N ASP A 311 12.92 -21.52 -5.82
CA ASP A 311 11.72 -22.03 -6.50
C ASP A 311 11.90 -22.07 -8.03
N ALA A 312 12.58 -21.06 -8.60
CA ALA A 312 12.87 -21.02 -10.02
C ALA A 312 13.79 -22.18 -10.45
N TYR A 313 14.81 -22.52 -9.65
CA TYR A 313 15.66 -23.69 -9.91
C TYR A 313 14.87 -24.99 -9.77
N TYR A 314 14.05 -25.13 -8.72
CA TYR A 314 13.24 -26.32 -8.51
C TYR A 314 12.33 -26.59 -9.72
N HIS A 315 11.53 -25.61 -10.13
CA HIS A 315 10.60 -25.78 -11.25
C HIS A 315 11.31 -25.95 -12.60
N ARG A 316 12.46 -25.28 -12.81
CA ARG A 316 13.30 -25.54 -14.00
C ARG A 316 13.84 -26.97 -14.02
N GLY A 317 14.29 -27.48 -12.87
CA GLY A 317 14.74 -28.85 -12.68
C GLY A 317 13.65 -29.86 -12.99
N VAL A 318 12.44 -29.67 -12.45
CA VAL A 318 11.27 -30.51 -12.74
C VAL A 318 10.92 -30.49 -14.24
N SER A 319 10.92 -29.32 -14.88
CA SER A 319 10.66 -29.22 -16.32
C SER A 319 11.74 -29.90 -17.17
N LYS A 320 13.02 -29.83 -16.76
CA LYS A 320 14.13 -30.55 -17.39
C LYS A 320 14.01 -32.07 -17.20
N LEU A 321 13.62 -32.54 -16.02
CA LEU A 321 13.33 -33.94 -15.73
C LEU A 321 12.23 -34.48 -16.66
N LYS A 322 11.09 -33.77 -16.77
CA LYS A 322 10.00 -34.16 -17.69
C LYS A 322 10.43 -34.14 -19.16
N SER A 323 11.42 -33.30 -19.50
CA SER A 323 12.07 -33.26 -20.81
C SER A 323 13.22 -34.29 -20.98
N ARG A 324 13.43 -35.19 -20.01
CA ARG A 324 14.49 -36.22 -19.98
C ARG A 324 15.92 -35.68 -20.00
N ARG A 325 16.12 -34.44 -19.53
CA ARG A 325 17.43 -33.79 -19.37
C ARG A 325 17.96 -34.03 -17.96
N TYR A 326 18.20 -35.30 -17.61
CA TYR A 326 18.43 -35.74 -16.24
C TYR A 326 19.62 -35.06 -15.55
N ASN A 327 20.79 -34.99 -16.20
CA ASN A 327 21.96 -34.33 -15.60
C ASN A 327 21.71 -32.86 -15.27
N GLU A 328 21.07 -32.13 -16.19
CA GLU A 328 20.76 -30.71 -15.99
C GLU A 328 19.65 -30.49 -14.95
N ALA A 329 18.75 -31.48 -14.80
CA ALA A 329 17.73 -31.46 -13.75
C ALA A 329 18.38 -31.67 -12.37
N ILE A 330 19.30 -32.62 -12.24
CA ILE A 330 20.04 -32.86 -11.00
C ILE A 330 20.83 -31.61 -10.57
N GLU A 331 21.49 -30.92 -11.51
CA GLU A 331 22.20 -29.67 -11.24
C GLU A 331 21.26 -28.60 -10.65
N ASP A 332 20.11 -28.38 -11.28
CA ASP A 332 19.13 -27.39 -10.83
C ASP A 332 18.50 -27.76 -9.48
N LEU A 333 18.10 -29.02 -9.31
CA LEU A 333 17.50 -29.48 -8.05
C LEU A 333 18.51 -29.43 -6.90
N THR A 334 19.79 -29.71 -7.17
CA THR A 334 20.87 -29.54 -6.18
C THR A 334 21.05 -28.08 -5.81
N ARG A 335 21.00 -27.16 -6.79
CA ARG A 335 21.03 -25.71 -6.53
C ARG A 335 19.85 -25.24 -5.68
N ALA A 336 18.64 -25.75 -5.94
CA ALA A 336 17.46 -25.43 -5.13
C ALA A 336 17.65 -25.85 -3.66
N LEU A 337 18.30 -26.99 -3.38
CA LEU A 337 18.62 -27.45 -2.02
C LEU A 337 19.68 -26.61 -1.29
N GLU A 338 20.64 -26.03 -2.02
CA GLU A 338 21.68 -25.18 -1.42
C GLU A 338 21.08 -23.92 -0.76
N GLU A 339 19.98 -23.43 -1.31
CA GLU A 339 19.21 -22.30 -0.79
C GLU A 339 18.18 -22.82 0.22
N LYS A 340 18.52 -22.79 1.51
CA LYS A 340 17.75 -23.35 2.65
C LYS A 340 16.23 -23.06 2.62
N THR A 341 15.44 -23.88 1.95
CA THR A 341 13.98 -23.89 2.10
C THR A 341 13.57 -24.89 3.20
N LYS A 342 12.44 -24.61 3.87
CA LYS A 342 11.94 -25.42 5.00
C LYS A 342 11.29 -26.74 4.56
N ASP A 343 10.88 -26.86 3.30
CA ASP A 343 10.27 -28.05 2.72
C ASP A 343 11.03 -28.50 1.47
N ASN A 344 11.86 -29.53 1.62
CA ASN A 344 12.67 -30.10 0.55
C ASN A 344 12.08 -31.41 0.02
N TYR A 345 10.90 -31.83 0.49
CA TYR A 345 10.35 -33.14 0.15
C TYR A 345 10.17 -33.30 -1.38
N GLY A 346 9.57 -32.30 -2.02
CA GLY A 346 9.38 -32.30 -3.48
C GLY A 346 10.70 -32.33 -4.26
N ILE A 347 11.76 -31.70 -3.73
CA ILE A 347 13.07 -31.68 -4.37
C ILE A 347 13.73 -33.05 -4.29
N TYR A 348 13.68 -33.73 -3.14
CA TYR A 348 14.21 -35.08 -2.99
C TYR A 348 13.47 -36.11 -3.85
N ASP A 349 12.14 -36.03 -3.93
CA ASP A 349 11.34 -36.89 -4.80
C ASP A 349 11.72 -36.70 -6.29
N ALA A 350 11.85 -35.44 -6.73
CA ALA A 350 12.28 -35.11 -8.08
C ALA A 350 13.71 -35.60 -8.37
N LEU A 351 14.64 -35.49 -7.42
CA LEU A 351 15.99 -36.04 -7.53
C LEU A 351 16.00 -37.57 -7.62
N GLY A 352 15.14 -38.26 -6.86
CA GLY A 352 15.01 -39.72 -6.93
C GLY A 352 14.43 -40.22 -8.25
N CYS A 353 13.67 -39.36 -8.94
CA CYS A 353 13.09 -39.65 -10.26
C CYS A 353 14.04 -39.33 -11.44
N CYS A 354 15.13 -38.57 -11.20
CA CYS A 354 16.17 -38.31 -12.19
C CYS A 354 17.11 -39.51 -12.34
#